data_AF-A0A3M1HC62-F1
#
_entry.id   AF-A0A3M1HC62-F1
#
_cell.length_a   1.000
_cell.length_b   1.000
_cell.length_c   1.000
_cell.angle_alpha   90.00
_cell.angle_beta   90.00
_cell.angle_gamma   90.00
#
_symmetry.space_group_name_H-M   'P 1'
#
loop_
_entity.id
_entity.type
_entity.pdbx_description
1 polymer ?
#
loop_
_entity_poly.entity_id
_entity_poly.type
_entity_poly.pdbx_seq_one_letter_code
_entity_poly.pdbx_strand_id
1 'polypeptide(L)'
;MAARQQRSQTKHARDAKIKKTTSRTSSTSKKTATATKKQTTKHAKGNTKQPMVQKQGKQKPTPSPKSTKANPAKKTRFAKTKHNAHNTQRRNTHHRNTHHLPYYIPTGIKLLTGYTLFLGALYLIAFLSGLTTPATIILGTLIQGTPALIINIVIISTLALLIYGFLKRKKWCFDLALAWFSLSLFNALISLLIFPTFTYPTFGKLLTLAFTTSIAVNTLIIWYIIHEKKYFYAKTFRESPWQHRDKIFVYTIITFWIIAALISFTFLAHFIQDTKGNVDTAITELYDSTPTQKIIICENKKDTARDLCFVVAAAQEDPKNYATITQYCSRIKSDLFAFTCRQTMR
;
A
#
# COMPACT_ATOMS: atom_id res chain seq x y z
N MET A 1 -42.39 22.84 -47.43
CA MET A 1 -43.11 24.13 -47.58
C MET A 1 -44.47 24.00 -46.91
N ALA A 2 -44.81 24.98 -46.05
CA ALA A 2 -46.12 25.39 -45.50
C ALA A 2 -47.04 24.29 -44.89
N ALA A 3 -47.29 24.20 -43.58
CA ALA A 3 -47.93 25.13 -42.63
C ALA A 3 -49.48 25.17 -42.64
N ARG A 4 -50.07 24.68 -41.54
CA ARG A 4 -51.21 25.18 -40.75
C ARG A 4 -52.60 25.38 -41.40
N GLN A 5 -53.62 24.79 -40.74
CA GLN A 5 -54.74 25.46 -40.05
C GLN A 5 -55.63 24.40 -39.34
N GLN A 6 -55.79 24.44 -38.01
CA GLN A 6 -56.89 25.05 -37.21
C GLN A 6 -58.26 24.39 -37.47
N ARG A 7 -59.21 24.14 -36.55
CA ARG A 7 -59.52 24.55 -35.16
C ARG A 7 -60.82 23.80 -34.80
N SER A 8 -61.01 23.38 -33.54
CA SER A 8 -62.30 23.14 -32.83
C SER A 8 -61.98 22.22 -31.64
N GLN A 9 -62.33 22.45 -30.37
CA GLN A 9 -63.22 23.40 -29.72
C GLN A 9 -62.77 23.55 -28.26
N THR A 10 -62.99 24.75 -27.73
CA THR A 10 -62.75 25.20 -26.36
C THR A 10 -63.91 24.92 -25.41
N LYS A 11 -63.59 25.01 -24.10
CA LYS A 11 -64.43 25.35 -22.92
C LYS A 11 -64.95 24.17 -22.08
N HIS A 12 -64.32 23.98 -20.92
CA HIS A 12 -64.91 24.48 -19.66
C HIS A 12 -63.81 24.73 -18.61
N ALA A 13 -63.81 25.96 -18.10
CA ALA A 13 -63.07 26.39 -16.93
C ALA A 13 -63.91 26.15 -15.68
N ARG A 14 -63.27 25.86 -14.54
CA ARG A 14 -63.44 26.65 -13.31
C ARG A 14 -62.43 26.28 -12.22
N ASP A 15 -61.89 27.35 -11.66
CA ASP A 15 -60.96 27.44 -10.54
C ASP A 15 -61.50 26.86 -9.22
N ALA A 16 -60.60 26.36 -8.39
CA ALA A 16 -60.68 26.55 -6.94
C ALA A 16 -59.29 26.49 -6.27
N LYS A 17 -58.86 27.71 -5.94
CA LYS A 17 -57.80 28.17 -5.05
C LYS A 17 -57.72 27.48 -3.65
N ILE A 18 -56.48 27.44 -3.13
CA ILE A 18 -56.05 27.62 -1.72
C ILE A 18 -56.24 26.44 -0.74
N LYS A 19 -55.11 25.86 -0.26
CA LYS A 19 -54.65 25.97 1.15
C LYS A 19 -53.23 25.43 1.33
N LYS A 20 -52.30 26.35 1.64
CA LYS A 20 -51.08 26.05 2.41
C LYS A 20 -51.52 25.65 3.81
N THR A 21 -51.01 24.51 4.32
CA THR A 21 -51.02 24.22 5.75
C THR A 21 -49.64 23.77 6.16
N THR A 22 -48.89 24.72 6.70
CA THR A 22 -47.79 24.53 7.62
C THR A 22 -48.33 23.78 8.85
N SER A 23 -47.68 22.69 9.28
CA SER A 23 -47.74 22.28 10.68
C SER A 23 -46.36 21.82 11.13
N ARG A 24 -45.99 22.36 12.29
CA ARG A 24 -44.70 22.30 12.98
C ARG A 24 -45.07 21.96 14.41
N THR A 25 -44.64 20.81 14.92
CA THR A 25 -44.63 20.44 16.35
C THR A 25 -43.78 19.16 16.44
N SER A 26 -42.53 19.18 16.93
CA SER A 26 -42.03 19.39 18.30
C SER A 26 -41.79 18.09 19.06
N SER A 27 -40.50 17.83 19.33
CA SER A 27 -39.89 17.33 20.58
C SER A 27 -40.45 16.10 21.31
N THR A 28 -39.60 15.08 21.49
CA THR A 28 -39.12 14.56 22.80
C THR A 28 -38.10 13.43 22.56
N SER A 29 -36.82 13.61 22.90
CA SER A 29 -36.17 13.14 24.14
C SER A 29 -36.25 11.62 24.37
N LYS A 30 -35.11 10.93 24.23
CA LYS A 30 -34.62 10.03 25.29
C LYS A 30 -33.12 9.76 25.15
N LYS A 31 -32.39 10.32 26.12
CA LYS A 31 -31.06 9.89 26.57
C LYS A 31 -31.13 8.44 27.04
N THR A 32 -30.15 7.64 26.65
CA THR A 32 -29.68 6.52 27.49
C THR A 32 -28.16 6.52 27.48
N ALA A 33 -27.59 7.03 28.58
CA ALA A 33 -26.22 6.78 28.97
C ALA A 33 -26.19 5.47 29.74
N THR A 34 -25.24 4.59 29.42
CA THR A 34 -24.90 3.49 30.32
C THR A 34 -23.38 3.44 30.46
N ALA A 35 -22.92 4.02 31.57
CA ALA A 35 -21.61 3.80 32.12
C ALA A 35 -21.57 2.44 32.80
N THR A 36 -20.61 1.59 32.46
CA THR A 36 -20.20 0.43 33.29
C THR A 36 -18.70 0.23 33.07
N LYS A 37 -17.85 0.79 33.94
CA LYS A 37 -17.31 0.21 35.19
C LYS A 37 -15.94 -0.43 34.94
N LYS A 38 -14.92 0.29 35.41
CA LYS A 38 -13.56 -0.18 35.69
C LYS A 38 -13.60 -1.56 36.33
N GLN A 39 -12.79 -2.49 35.81
CA GLN A 39 -12.24 -3.57 36.62
C GLN A 39 -10.72 -3.55 36.52
N THR A 40 -10.13 -3.47 37.70
CA THR A 40 -8.71 -3.40 38.01
C THR A 40 -8.34 -4.73 38.64
N THR A 41 -7.38 -5.43 38.07
CA THR A 41 -6.64 -6.56 38.67
C THR A 41 -5.24 -6.46 38.06
N LYS A 42 -4.23 -5.85 38.68
CA LYS A 42 -3.43 -6.30 39.84
C LYS A 42 -3.03 -7.78 39.81
N HIS A 43 -1.70 -7.96 39.77
CA HIS A 43 -0.89 -9.13 40.14
C HIS A 43 -0.75 -10.30 39.16
N ALA A 44 0.44 -10.42 38.56
CA ALA A 44 1.27 -11.62 38.71
C ALA A 44 2.76 -11.25 38.50
N LYS A 45 3.53 -11.25 39.60
CA LYS A 45 4.99 -11.34 39.60
C LYS A 45 5.34 -12.77 39.20
N GLY A 46 6.06 -12.95 38.11
CA GLY A 46 6.66 -14.23 37.70
C GLY A 46 8.18 -14.07 37.62
N ASN A 47 8.85 -14.28 38.75
CA ASN A 47 10.29 -14.54 38.83
C ASN A 47 10.56 -15.91 38.19
N THR A 48 11.36 -15.98 37.12
CA THR A 48 12.00 -17.24 36.74
C THR A 48 13.49 -17.06 36.49
N LYS A 49 14.22 -17.79 37.31
CA LYS A 49 15.67 -17.87 37.45
C LYS A 49 16.35 -18.34 36.16
N GLN A 50 17.57 -17.86 35.97
CA GLN A 50 18.59 -18.47 35.10
C GLN A 50 18.78 -19.96 35.43
N PRO A 51 19.32 -20.72 34.47
CA PRO A 51 20.61 -21.32 34.77
C PRO A 51 21.67 -21.04 33.71
N MET A 52 22.88 -20.80 34.22
CA MET A 52 24.15 -20.99 33.51
C MET A 52 24.18 -22.39 32.89
N VAL A 53 24.55 -22.48 31.61
CA VAL A 53 25.23 -23.67 31.09
C VAL A 53 26.47 -23.22 30.33
N GLN A 54 27.57 -23.41 31.06
CA GLN A 54 28.95 -23.46 30.61
C GLN A 54 29.10 -24.67 29.67
N LYS A 55 29.64 -24.49 28.47
CA LYS A 55 30.31 -25.59 27.77
C LYS A 55 31.56 -25.10 27.06
N GLN A 56 32.66 -25.36 27.75
CA GLN A 56 34.03 -25.36 27.25
C GLN A 56 34.20 -26.41 26.15
N GLY A 57 35.16 -26.17 25.26
CA GLY A 57 35.88 -27.26 24.59
C GLY A 57 36.19 -27.03 23.12
N LYS A 58 37.38 -26.48 22.83
CA LYS A 58 38.42 -27.23 22.10
C LYS A 58 39.72 -26.41 22.04
N GLN A 59 40.69 -26.89 22.82
CA GLN A 59 42.09 -26.55 22.76
C GLN A 59 42.71 -27.10 21.46
N LYS A 60 43.67 -26.37 20.88
CA LYS A 60 44.69 -26.91 19.97
C LYS A 60 46.05 -26.38 20.43
N PRO A 61 47.12 -27.18 20.34
CA PRO A 61 48.24 -27.13 21.27
C PRO A 61 49.35 -26.16 20.86
N THR A 62 50.04 -25.72 21.91
CA THR A 62 51.35 -25.08 21.93
C THR A 62 52.44 -26.01 21.39
N PRO A 63 53.56 -25.44 20.92
CA PRO A 63 54.86 -25.88 21.43
C PRO A 63 55.66 -24.70 22.03
N SER A 64 56.12 -24.94 23.26
CA SER A 64 57.20 -24.21 23.97
C SER A 64 58.56 -24.73 23.44
N PRO A 65 59.74 -24.30 23.95
CA PRO A 65 60.09 -23.17 24.82
C PRO A 65 61.28 -22.33 24.31
N LYS A 66 61.46 -21.12 24.86
CA LYS A 66 62.81 -20.62 25.19
C LYS A 66 62.74 -19.65 26.38
N SER A 67 63.16 -20.20 27.52
CA SER A 67 63.91 -19.57 28.61
C SER A 67 64.51 -18.20 28.24
N THR A 68 64.46 -17.22 29.15
CA THR A 68 65.66 -16.75 29.90
C THR A 68 65.34 -15.55 30.81
N LYS A 69 65.66 -15.74 32.10
CA LYS A 69 66.08 -14.79 33.14
C LYS A 69 65.11 -13.82 33.83
N ALA A 70 65.32 -13.81 35.14
CA ALA A 70 64.66 -13.09 36.20
C ALA A 70 65.40 -11.79 36.59
N ASN A 71 64.61 -10.91 37.22
CA ASN A 71 64.96 -9.93 38.28
C ASN A 71 65.82 -8.69 37.95
N PRO A 72 65.78 -7.63 38.79
CA PRO A 72 64.73 -7.17 39.72
C PRO A 72 64.46 -5.64 39.65
N ALA A 73 63.57 -5.20 40.54
CA ALA A 73 63.16 -3.83 40.85
C ALA A 73 64.24 -2.73 40.79
N LYS A 74 63.85 -1.54 40.31
CA LYS A 74 64.53 -0.28 40.68
C LYS A 74 63.54 0.87 40.89
N LYS A 75 63.64 1.39 42.11
CA LYS A 75 63.00 2.55 42.72
C LYS A 75 63.84 3.79 42.38
N THR A 76 63.27 4.87 41.83
CA THR A 76 63.81 6.25 41.88
C THR A 76 62.73 7.20 41.36
N ARG A 77 62.11 8.01 42.24
CA ARG A 77 62.47 9.38 42.65
C ARG A 77 62.10 10.47 41.62
N PHE A 78 61.21 11.33 42.09
CA PHE A 78 60.95 12.73 41.73
C PHE A 78 62.01 13.44 40.88
N ALA A 79 61.55 14.07 39.81
CA ALA A 79 62.13 15.31 39.30
C ALA A 79 60.99 16.26 38.87
N LYS A 80 60.79 17.32 39.65
CA LYS A 80 60.10 18.54 39.24
C LYS A 80 61.00 19.24 38.22
N THR A 81 60.52 19.47 37.01
CA THR A 81 61.12 20.43 36.09
C THR A 81 60.16 21.60 35.92
N LYS A 82 60.55 22.74 36.48
CA LYS A 82 59.95 24.05 36.25
C LYS A 82 60.53 24.65 34.95
N HIS A 83 59.70 25.50 34.33
CA HIS A 83 59.99 26.53 33.33
C HIS A 83 60.47 26.07 31.94
N ASN A 84 59.64 26.35 30.93
CA ASN A 84 59.94 27.46 30.02
C ASN A 84 58.65 28.01 29.40
N ALA A 85 58.34 29.24 29.81
CA ALA A 85 57.47 30.15 29.09
C ALA A 85 58.23 30.68 27.87
N HIS A 86 57.48 31.20 26.89
CA HIS A 86 57.91 31.77 25.61
C HIS A 86 58.34 30.76 24.55
N ASN A 87 57.35 30.26 23.81
CA ASN A 87 57.50 30.24 22.36
C ASN A 87 56.19 30.67 21.69
N THR A 88 56.10 31.98 21.46
CA THR A 88 55.76 32.58 20.18
C THR A 88 54.79 31.79 19.30
N GLN A 89 53.50 32.09 19.47
CA GLN A 89 52.70 32.74 18.43
C GLN A 89 53.06 32.43 16.96
N ARG A 90 53.08 31.15 16.59
CA ARG A 90 52.69 30.71 15.24
C ARG A 90 51.29 30.13 15.34
N ARG A 91 50.29 31.01 15.47
CA ARG A 91 48.93 30.70 15.00
C ARG A 91 49.02 30.59 13.49
N ASN A 92 49.51 29.45 13.02
CA ASN A 92 49.17 28.97 11.70
C ASN A 92 47.65 28.83 11.73
N THR A 93 46.98 29.84 11.18
CA THR A 93 45.67 29.73 10.58
C THR A 93 45.79 28.66 9.51
N HIS A 94 45.79 27.39 9.94
CA HIS A 94 45.31 26.31 9.11
C HIS A 94 43.87 26.69 8.80
N HIS A 95 43.69 27.48 7.74
CA HIS A 95 42.57 27.32 6.83
C HIS A 95 42.60 25.84 6.43
N ARG A 96 42.03 25.03 7.32
CA ARG A 96 41.65 23.67 7.04
C ARG A 96 40.61 23.88 5.95
N ASN A 97 41.05 23.81 4.70
CA ASN A 97 40.19 23.64 3.56
C ASN A 97 39.35 22.43 3.91
N THR A 98 38.19 22.68 4.52
CA THR A 98 37.13 21.71 4.68
C THR A 98 36.63 21.52 3.26
N HIS A 99 37.39 20.74 2.49
CA HIS A 99 36.93 20.18 1.24
C HIS A 99 35.57 19.60 1.56
N HIS A 100 34.54 20.25 1.01
CA HIS A 100 33.16 19.81 1.14
C HIS A 100 33.09 18.45 0.46
N LEU A 101 33.39 17.40 1.24
CA LEU A 101 33.28 16.03 0.77
C LEU A 101 31.86 15.87 0.24
N PRO A 102 31.71 15.32 -0.98
CA PRO A 102 30.43 15.26 -1.65
C PRO A 102 29.42 14.55 -0.76
N TYR A 103 28.28 15.19 -0.56
CA TYR A 103 27.18 14.63 0.22
C TYR A 103 26.67 13.36 -0.47
N TYR A 104 26.96 12.19 0.13
CA TYR A 104 26.51 10.92 -0.40
C TYR A 104 25.22 10.46 0.29
N ILE A 105 24.24 10.02 -0.50
CA ILE A 105 22.99 9.40 -0.02
C ILE A 105 23.18 7.87 -0.03
N PRO A 106 23.05 7.18 1.13
CA PRO A 106 23.19 5.73 1.21
C PRO A 106 22.29 5.00 0.21
N THR A 107 22.77 3.89 -0.33
CA THR A 107 22.10 3.20 -1.44
C THR A 107 20.72 2.68 -1.05
N GLY A 108 20.55 2.14 0.15
CA GLY A 108 19.23 1.69 0.59
C GLY A 108 18.23 2.84 0.82
N ILE A 109 18.70 4.06 1.16
CA ILE A 109 17.82 5.25 1.17
C ILE A 109 17.39 5.64 -0.25
N LYS A 110 18.29 5.52 -1.24
CA LYS A 110 17.93 5.73 -2.66
C LYS A 110 16.87 4.73 -3.11
N LEU A 111 17.03 3.46 -2.76
CA LEU A 111 16.03 2.42 -3.07
C LEU A 111 14.70 2.73 -2.38
N LEU A 112 14.70 3.07 -1.09
CA LEU A 112 13.48 3.40 -0.35
C LEU A 112 12.76 4.64 -0.93
N THR A 113 13.54 5.64 -1.36
CA THR A 113 13.02 6.83 -2.04
C THR A 113 12.40 6.44 -3.38
N GLY A 114 13.09 5.64 -4.21
CA GLY A 114 12.60 5.17 -5.50
C GLY A 114 11.34 4.31 -5.36
N TYR A 115 11.30 3.42 -4.38
CA TYR A 115 10.12 2.61 -4.05
C TYR A 115 8.92 3.50 -3.64
N THR A 116 9.15 4.47 -2.76
CA THR A 116 8.09 5.39 -2.30
C THR A 116 7.61 6.30 -3.43
N LEU A 117 8.52 6.74 -4.32
CA LEU A 117 8.18 7.50 -5.52
C LEU A 117 7.31 6.66 -6.47
N PHE A 118 7.68 5.41 -6.71
CA PHE A 118 6.91 4.48 -7.54
C PHE A 118 5.50 4.27 -6.97
N LEU A 119 5.38 3.99 -5.67
CA LEU A 119 4.07 3.91 -5.00
C LEU A 119 3.30 5.22 -5.11
N GLY A 120 3.95 6.36 -4.86
CA GLY A 120 3.34 7.68 -4.99
C GLY A 120 2.78 7.94 -6.38
N ALA A 121 3.50 7.54 -7.43
CA ALA A 121 3.03 7.64 -8.80
C ALA A 121 1.80 6.75 -9.06
N LEU A 122 1.81 5.49 -8.60
CA LEU A 122 0.65 4.60 -8.73
C LEU A 122 -0.59 5.14 -8.00
N TYR A 123 -0.42 5.63 -6.76
CA TYR A 123 -1.51 6.25 -6.01
C TYR A 123 -2.02 7.53 -6.67
N LEU A 124 -1.13 8.34 -7.25
CA LEU A 124 -1.51 9.54 -7.98
C LEU A 124 -2.31 9.20 -9.23
N ILE A 125 -1.87 8.20 -10.02
CA ILE A 125 -2.61 7.72 -11.19
C ILE A 125 -3.99 7.22 -10.76
N ALA A 126 -4.06 6.36 -9.73
CA ALA A 126 -5.32 5.83 -9.22
C ALA A 126 -6.25 6.95 -8.73
N PHE A 127 -5.72 7.97 -8.05
CA PHE A 127 -6.47 9.14 -7.61
C PHE A 127 -7.02 9.94 -8.79
N LEU A 128 -6.19 10.23 -9.80
CA LEU A 128 -6.60 10.97 -11.00
C LEU A 128 -7.66 10.21 -11.80
N SER A 129 -7.50 8.89 -11.97
CA SER A 129 -8.49 8.03 -12.61
C SER A 129 -9.79 7.92 -11.81
N GLY A 130 -9.72 8.01 -10.48
CA GLY A 130 -10.84 7.92 -9.57
C GLY A 130 -11.54 9.24 -9.26
N LEU A 131 -11.21 10.37 -9.91
CA LEU A 131 -11.80 11.67 -9.56
C LEU A 131 -13.33 11.71 -9.72
N THR A 132 -13.88 10.98 -10.70
CA THR A 132 -15.33 10.91 -10.94
C THR A 132 -16.05 9.97 -9.99
N THR A 133 -15.37 8.93 -9.52
CA THR A 133 -15.91 7.88 -8.65
C THR A 133 -14.84 7.49 -7.63
N PRO A 134 -14.58 8.36 -6.63
CA PRO A 134 -13.48 8.15 -5.71
C PRO A 134 -13.75 6.89 -4.87
N ALA A 135 -12.83 5.95 -4.98
CA ALA A 135 -12.84 4.70 -4.23
C ALA A 135 -11.46 4.46 -3.63
N THR A 136 -11.42 3.86 -2.44
CA THR A 136 -10.18 3.44 -1.78
C THR A 136 -10.43 2.22 -0.93
N ILE A 137 -9.42 1.37 -0.75
CA ILE A 137 -9.52 0.14 0.03
C ILE A 137 -8.69 0.31 1.29
N ILE A 138 -9.34 0.26 2.45
CA ILE A 138 -8.71 0.40 3.76
C ILE A 138 -9.27 -0.66 4.69
N LEU A 139 -8.36 -1.40 5.31
CA LEU A 139 -8.64 -2.47 6.27
C LEU A 139 -9.65 -3.48 5.71
N GLY A 140 -9.49 -3.88 4.45
CA GLY A 140 -10.43 -4.82 3.81
C GLY A 140 -11.74 -4.20 3.32
N THR A 141 -12.02 -2.92 3.62
CA THR A 141 -13.29 -2.26 3.29
C THR A 141 -13.14 -1.33 2.10
N LEU A 142 -14.10 -1.37 1.18
CA LEU A 142 -14.20 -0.44 0.06
C LEU A 142 -14.93 0.82 0.54
N ILE A 143 -14.20 1.92 0.65
CA ILE A 143 -14.75 3.24 0.97
C ILE A 143 -14.94 4.00 -0.34
N GLN A 144 -16.12 4.57 -0.55
CA GLN A 144 -16.48 5.33 -1.75
C GLN A 144 -16.90 6.76 -1.40
N GLY A 145 -16.85 7.66 -2.40
CA GLY A 145 -17.32 9.04 -2.29
C GLY A 145 -16.32 10.00 -1.63
N THR A 146 -16.84 11.08 -1.04
CA THR A 146 -16.02 12.14 -0.42
C THR A 146 -15.02 11.63 0.64
N PRO A 147 -15.38 10.67 1.53
CA PRO A 147 -14.41 10.12 2.47
C PRO A 147 -13.20 9.47 1.80
N ALA A 148 -13.43 8.72 0.71
CA ALA A 148 -12.36 8.09 -0.05
C ALA A 148 -11.41 9.12 -0.67
N LEU A 149 -11.96 10.22 -1.20
CA LEU A 149 -11.17 11.33 -1.74
C LEU A 149 -10.27 11.95 -0.68
N ILE A 150 -10.81 12.26 0.50
CA ILE A 150 -10.04 12.84 1.62
C ILE A 150 -8.89 11.90 1.99
N ILE A 151 -9.17 10.60 2.12
CA ILE A 151 -8.15 9.63 2.49
C ILE A 151 -7.07 9.51 1.41
N ASN A 152 -7.43 9.47 0.13
CA ASN A 152 -6.46 9.42 -0.96
C ASN A 152 -5.55 10.66 -0.97
N ILE A 153 -6.09 11.86 -0.68
CA ILE A 153 -5.28 13.08 -0.51
C ILE A 153 -4.28 12.92 0.65
N VAL A 154 -4.73 12.38 1.79
CA VAL A 154 -3.85 12.14 2.96
C VAL A 154 -2.75 11.14 2.62
N ILE A 155 -3.07 10.05 1.90
CA ILE A 155 -2.11 9.05 1.44
C ILE A 155 -1.04 9.69 0.55
N ILE A 156 -1.46 10.40 -0.51
CA ILE A 156 -0.54 11.07 -1.45
C ILE A 156 0.32 12.11 -0.72
N SER A 157 -0.28 12.92 0.15
CA SER A 157 0.44 13.93 0.94
C SER A 157 1.48 13.28 1.86
N THR A 158 1.14 12.17 2.48
CA THR A 158 2.06 11.42 3.36
C THR A 158 3.22 10.84 2.57
N LEU A 159 2.96 10.26 1.38
CA LEU A 159 4.00 9.74 0.50
C LEU A 159 4.94 10.86 0.01
N ALA A 160 4.40 12.03 -0.35
CA ALA A 160 5.19 13.19 -0.72
C ALA A 160 6.10 13.68 0.44
N LEU A 161 5.57 13.72 1.66
CA LEU A 161 6.34 14.05 2.86
C LEU A 161 7.44 13.01 3.13
N LEU A 162 7.18 11.73 2.94
CA LEU A 162 8.19 10.67 3.06
C LEU A 162 9.31 10.83 2.03
N ILE A 163 8.98 11.07 0.76
CA ILE A 163 9.97 11.31 -0.31
C ILE A 163 10.85 12.50 0.06
N TYR A 164 10.24 13.63 0.46
CA TYR A 164 10.97 14.80 0.93
C TYR A 164 11.86 14.46 2.14
N GLY A 165 11.32 13.73 3.11
CA GLY A 165 11.99 13.33 4.34
C GLY A 165 13.22 12.43 4.08
N PHE A 166 13.12 11.47 3.16
CA PHE A 166 14.23 10.60 2.74
C PHE A 166 15.32 11.40 2.03
N LEU A 167 14.95 12.26 1.07
CA LEU A 167 15.90 13.10 0.34
C LEU A 167 16.65 14.07 1.25
N LYS A 168 15.95 14.68 2.21
CA LYS A 168 16.52 15.64 3.16
C LYS A 168 17.04 15.00 4.45
N ARG A 169 16.93 13.68 4.60
CA ARG A 169 17.34 12.89 5.79
C ARG A 169 16.89 13.55 7.10
N LYS A 170 15.61 13.91 7.19
CA LYS A 170 15.08 14.54 8.40
C LYS A 170 14.80 13.47 9.46
N LYS A 171 15.11 13.77 10.73
CA LYS A 171 14.86 12.86 11.86
C LYS A 171 13.39 12.41 11.95
N TRP A 172 12.43 13.32 11.76
CA TRP A 172 11.00 13.00 11.79
C TRP A 172 10.57 12.01 10.71
N CYS A 173 11.34 11.90 9.61
CA CYS A 173 11.04 10.97 8.53
C CYS A 173 11.20 9.52 8.99
N PHE A 174 12.10 9.23 9.94
CA PHE A 174 12.23 7.90 10.53
C PHE A 174 10.91 7.47 11.18
N ASP A 175 10.36 8.31 12.07
CA ASP A 175 9.13 8.01 12.80
C ASP A 175 7.93 7.91 11.84
N LEU A 176 7.83 8.82 10.86
CA LEU A 176 6.77 8.79 9.87
C LEU A 176 6.85 7.55 8.97
N ALA A 177 8.06 7.17 8.51
CA ALA A 177 8.25 6.00 7.66
C ALA A 177 7.88 4.72 8.42
N LEU A 178 8.34 4.61 9.67
CA LEU A 178 8.02 3.46 10.51
C LEU A 178 6.50 3.35 10.74
N ALA A 179 5.83 4.46 11.04
CA ALA A 179 4.37 4.49 11.19
C ALA A 179 3.64 4.11 9.89
N TRP A 180 4.06 4.68 8.75
CA TRP A 180 3.46 4.44 7.44
C TRP A 180 3.56 2.98 7.01
N PHE A 181 4.77 2.42 7.01
CA PHE A 181 4.97 1.04 6.57
C PHE A 181 4.36 0.03 7.57
N SER A 182 4.30 0.35 8.86
CA SER A 182 3.58 -0.48 9.85
C SER A 182 2.07 -0.45 9.63
N LEU A 183 1.49 0.73 9.35
CA LEU A 183 0.08 0.84 9.01
C LEU A 183 -0.24 0.11 7.70
N SER A 184 0.63 0.20 6.70
CA SER A 184 0.51 -0.53 5.43
C SER A 184 0.57 -2.04 5.64
N LEU A 185 1.48 -2.53 6.49
CA LEU A 185 1.57 -3.94 6.89
C LEU A 185 0.29 -4.41 7.57
N PHE A 186 -0.22 -3.65 8.54
CA PHE A 186 -1.46 -3.95 9.24
C PHE A 186 -2.66 -3.96 8.29
N ASN A 187 -2.73 -2.98 7.38
CA ASN A 187 -3.74 -2.90 6.34
C ASN A 187 -3.72 -4.13 5.42
N ALA A 188 -2.54 -4.58 4.99
CA ALA A 188 -2.40 -5.76 4.14
C ALA A 188 -2.78 -7.05 4.88
N LEU A 189 -2.42 -7.19 6.16
CA LEU A 189 -2.82 -8.33 7.00
C LEU A 189 -4.34 -8.43 7.15
N ILE A 190 -5.01 -7.33 7.51
CA ILE A 190 -6.46 -7.32 7.64
C ILE A 190 -7.13 -7.58 6.29
N SER A 191 -6.62 -6.95 5.23
CA SER A 191 -7.18 -7.15 3.89
C SER A 191 -7.02 -8.61 3.44
N LEU A 192 -5.90 -9.26 3.75
CA LEU A 192 -5.68 -10.69 3.48
C LEU A 192 -6.68 -11.59 4.23
N LEU A 193 -7.11 -11.21 5.43
CA LEU A 193 -8.09 -11.98 6.21
C LEU A 193 -9.52 -11.80 5.70
N ILE A 194 -9.85 -10.60 5.20
CA ILE A 194 -11.22 -10.23 4.80
C ILE A 194 -11.48 -10.52 3.32
N PHE A 195 -10.57 -10.21 2.40
CA PHE A 195 -10.86 -10.27 0.96
C PHE A 195 -11.10 -11.66 0.36
N PRO A 196 -10.45 -12.75 0.81
CA PRO A 196 -10.67 -14.08 0.23
C PRO A 196 -12.12 -14.56 0.30
N THR A 197 -12.94 -14.00 1.20
CA THR A 197 -14.35 -14.37 1.34
C THR A 197 -15.28 -13.60 0.41
N PHE A 198 -14.86 -12.46 -0.15
CA PHE A 198 -15.73 -11.54 -0.91
C PHE A 198 -15.39 -11.42 -2.39
N THR A 199 -14.31 -12.04 -2.86
CA THR A 199 -13.83 -11.84 -4.25
C THR A 199 -13.91 -13.10 -5.10
N TYR A 200 -14.07 -12.88 -6.42
CA TYR A 200 -14.04 -13.92 -7.44
C TYR A 200 -12.81 -14.83 -7.29
N PRO A 201 -12.90 -16.14 -7.58
CA PRO A 201 -11.81 -17.08 -7.32
C PRO A 201 -10.47 -16.67 -7.94
N THR A 202 -10.48 -16.11 -9.16
CA THR A 202 -9.27 -15.71 -9.87
C THR A 202 -8.70 -14.37 -9.39
N PHE A 203 -9.56 -13.36 -9.21
CA PHE A 203 -9.14 -12.08 -8.63
C PHE A 203 -8.69 -12.21 -7.18
N GLY A 204 -9.32 -13.09 -6.41
CA GLY A 204 -8.96 -13.41 -5.04
C GLY A 204 -7.55 -13.96 -4.94
N LYS A 205 -7.11 -14.81 -5.87
CA LYS A 205 -5.71 -15.30 -5.93
C LYS A 205 -4.72 -14.18 -6.20
N LEU A 206 -5.01 -13.29 -7.17
CA LEU A 206 -4.14 -12.16 -7.49
C LEU A 206 -4.07 -11.15 -6.34
N LEU A 207 -5.20 -10.85 -5.70
CA LEU A 207 -5.26 -9.99 -4.51
C LEU A 207 -4.51 -10.62 -3.34
N THR A 208 -4.67 -11.92 -3.11
CA THR A 208 -3.93 -12.67 -2.09
C THR A 208 -2.42 -12.58 -2.32
N LEU A 209 -1.98 -12.76 -3.58
CA LEU A 209 -0.58 -12.58 -3.95
C LEU A 209 -0.12 -11.14 -3.69
N ALA A 210 -0.92 -10.14 -4.07
CA ALA A 210 -0.60 -8.73 -3.85
C ALA A 210 -0.49 -8.38 -2.37
N PHE A 211 -1.42 -8.84 -1.52
CA PHE A 211 -1.37 -8.63 -0.08
C PHE A 211 -0.18 -9.36 0.56
N THR A 212 0.07 -10.60 0.18
CA THR A 212 1.24 -11.38 0.66
C THR A 212 2.54 -10.69 0.27
N THR A 213 2.61 -10.19 -0.97
CA THR A 213 3.77 -9.44 -1.47
C THR A 213 3.96 -8.15 -0.67
N SER A 214 2.88 -7.41 -0.44
CA SER A 214 2.89 -6.19 0.38
C SER A 214 3.35 -6.45 1.81
N ILE A 215 2.89 -7.54 2.45
CA ILE A 215 3.31 -7.93 3.81
C ILE A 215 4.81 -8.18 3.85
N ALA A 216 5.34 -8.97 2.92
CA ALA A 216 6.77 -9.29 2.87
C ALA A 216 7.64 -8.05 2.62
N VAL A 217 7.27 -7.21 1.64
CA VAL A 217 8.01 -5.98 1.31
C VAL A 217 7.97 -4.99 2.48
N ASN A 218 6.80 -4.74 3.08
CA ASN A 218 6.69 -3.84 4.24
C ASN A 218 7.49 -4.36 5.44
N THR A 219 7.48 -5.66 5.70
CA THR A 219 8.26 -6.28 6.78
C THR A 219 9.76 -6.06 6.57
N LEU A 220 10.26 -6.26 5.33
CA LEU A 220 11.65 -6.02 4.97
C LEU A 220 12.04 -4.54 5.11
N ILE A 221 11.15 -3.62 4.69
CA ILE A 221 11.37 -2.18 4.81
C ILE A 221 11.43 -1.76 6.28
N ILE A 222 10.49 -2.21 7.11
CA ILE A 222 10.47 -1.91 8.55
C ILE A 222 11.75 -2.42 9.21
N TRP A 223 12.13 -3.67 8.93
CA TRP A 223 13.37 -4.26 9.43
C TRP A 223 14.59 -3.39 9.05
N TYR A 224 14.69 -2.99 7.79
CA TYR A 224 15.78 -2.15 7.30
C TYR A 224 15.80 -0.77 7.96
N ILE A 225 14.65 -0.10 8.09
CA ILE A 225 14.54 1.23 8.73
C ILE A 225 15.01 1.16 10.19
N ILE A 226 14.54 0.18 10.96
CA ILE A 226 14.91 0.01 12.38
C ILE A 226 16.42 -0.21 12.52
N HIS A 227 16.99 -1.06 11.67
CA HIS A 227 18.37 -1.47 11.78
C HIS A 227 19.36 -0.39 11.30
N GLU A 228 18.98 0.35 10.26
CA GLU A 228 19.77 1.46 9.69
C GLU A 228 19.28 2.83 10.14
N LYS A 229 18.76 2.91 11.38
CA LYS A 229 18.30 4.17 12.01
C LYS A 229 19.32 5.30 11.82
N LYS A 230 20.62 5.02 11.90
CA LYS A 230 21.71 6.01 11.77
C LYS A 230 21.63 6.85 10.48
N TYR A 231 21.07 6.31 9.39
CA TYR A 231 20.91 7.04 8.12
C TYR A 231 19.92 8.22 8.22
N PHE A 232 19.04 8.22 9.20
CA PHE A 232 18.02 9.27 9.40
C PHE A 232 18.44 10.35 10.40
N TYR A 233 19.40 10.06 11.29
CA TYR A 233 19.82 10.97 12.36
C TYR A 233 21.15 11.67 12.06
N ALA A 234 22.01 11.06 11.24
CA ALA A 234 23.30 11.64 10.90
C ALA A 234 23.18 12.70 9.80
N LYS A 235 23.54 13.96 10.12
CA LYS A 235 23.57 15.05 9.13
C LYS A 235 24.60 14.80 8.03
N THR A 236 25.75 14.23 8.39
CA THR A 236 26.85 13.88 7.48
C THR A 236 27.23 12.42 7.68
N PHE A 237 27.19 11.65 6.59
CA PHE A 237 27.59 10.25 6.60
C PHE A 237 28.97 10.14 5.95
N ARG A 238 29.96 9.64 6.70
CA ARG A 238 31.34 9.44 6.23
C ARG A 238 31.66 7.99 5.86
N GLU A 239 30.74 7.06 6.14
CA GLU A 239 30.93 5.65 5.84
C GLU A 239 30.76 5.38 4.34
N SER A 240 31.31 4.26 3.88
CA SER A 240 31.25 3.86 2.48
C SER A 240 29.79 3.79 2.00
N PRO A 241 29.56 4.12 0.72
CA PRO A 241 28.22 4.18 0.12
C PRO A 241 27.45 2.86 0.11
N TRP A 242 28.15 1.74 0.31
CA TRP A 242 27.69 0.38 0.05
C TRP A 242 27.96 -0.49 1.27
N GLN A 243 27.08 -0.43 2.27
CA GLN A 243 27.15 -1.33 3.41
C GLN A 243 26.64 -2.71 3.01
N HIS A 244 27.17 -3.76 3.64
CA HIS A 244 26.76 -5.13 3.35
C HIS A 244 25.24 -5.33 3.54
N ARG A 245 24.65 -4.65 4.53
CA ARG A 245 23.21 -4.68 4.82
C ARG A 245 22.38 -4.02 3.73
N ASP A 246 22.85 -2.91 3.15
CA ASP A 246 22.19 -2.25 2.02
C ASP A 246 22.13 -3.19 0.82
N LYS A 247 23.21 -3.94 0.55
CA LYS A 247 23.24 -4.93 -0.53
C LYS A 247 22.19 -6.01 -0.33
N ILE A 248 22.15 -6.62 0.86
CA ILE A 248 21.17 -7.66 1.19
C ILE A 248 19.77 -7.10 0.99
N PHE A 249 19.46 -5.94 1.58
CA PHE A 249 18.16 -5.30 1.44
C PHE A 249 17.75 -5.06 -0.01
N VAL A 250 18.65 -4.48 -0.81
CA VAL A 250 18.41 -4.17 -2.22
C VAL A 250 18.17 -5.44 -3.03
N TYR A 251 19.06 -6.43 -2.92
CA TYR A 251 18.91 -7.69 -3.66
C TYR A 251 17.65 -8.43 -3.25
N THR A 252 17.33 -8.52 -1.96
CA THR A 252 16.11 -9.19 -1.50
C THR A 252 14.85 -8.53 -2.04
N ILE A 253 14.76 -7.19 -2.00
CA ILE A 253 13.59 -6.48 -2.57
C ILE A 253 13.49 -6.71 -4.07
N ILE A 254 14.58 -6.58 -4.83
CA ILE A 254 14.56 -6.77 -6.29
C ILE A 254 14.14 -8.20 -6.64
N THR A 255 14.76 -9.20 -6.01
CA THR A 255 14.41 -10.60 -6.24
C THR A 255 12.94 -10.87 -5.93
N PHE A 256 12.43 -10.30 -4.84
CA PHE A 256 11.03 -10.49 -4.45
C PHE A 256 10.07 -9.87 -5.46
N TRP A 257 10.36 -8.66 -5.97
CA TRP A 257 9.57 -8.03 -7.04
C TRP A 257 9.60 -8.81 -8.35
N ILE A 258 10.76 -9.36 -8.74
CA ILE A 258 10.87 -10.22 -9.93
C ILE A 258 10.00 -11.46 -9.77
N ILE A 259 10.08 -12.15 -8.63
CA ILE A 259 9.25 -13.33 -8.37
C ILE A 259 7.75 -12.97 -8.38
N ALA A 260 7.36 -11.88 -7.71
CA ALA A 260 5.97 -11.43 -7.70
C ALA A 260 5.46 -11.06 -9.10
N ALA A 261 6.30 -10.42 -9.92
CA ALA A 261 5.97 -10.09 -11.31
C ALA A 261 5.82 -11.34 -12.18
N LEU A 262 6.72 -12.33 -12.05
CA LEU A 262 6.62 -13.60 -12.77
C LEU A 262 5.33 -14.35 -12.40
N ILE A 263 5.03 -14.47 -11.11
CA ILE A 263 3.80 -15.12 -10.66
C ILE A 263 2.57 -14.35 -11.16
N SER A 264 2.58 -13.01 -11.08
CA SER A 264 1.47 -12.18 -11.59
C SER A 264 1.28 -12.37 -13.10
N PHE A 265 2.35 -12.47 -13.87
CA PHE A 265 2.31 -12.73 -15.31
C PHE A 265 1.72 -14.11 -15.62
N THR A 266 2.09 -15.15 -14.86
CA THR A 266 1.50 -16.48 -15.04
C THR A 266 0.00 -16.49 -14.76
N PHE A 267 -0.47 -15.80 -13.71
CA PHE A 267 -1.90 -15.66 -13.44
C PHE A 267 -2.62 -14.87 -14.53
N LEU A 268 -1.99 -13.81 -15.04
CA LEU A 268 -2.55 -13.00 -16.13
C LEU A 268 -2.67 -13.83 -17.42
N ALA A 269 -1.64 -14.59 -17.79
CA ALA A 269 -1.66 -15.45 -18.96
C ALA A 269 -2.76 -16.52 -18.86
N HIS A 270 -2.88 -17.18 -17.70
CA HIS A 270 -3.94 -18.16 -17.45
C HIS A 270 -5.33 -17.52 -17.52
N PHE A 271 -5.51 -16.33 -16.93
CA PHE A 271 -6.75 -15.59 -16.99
C PHE A 271 -7.13 -15.22 -18.43
N ILE A 272 -6.17 -14.77 -19.25
CA ILE A 272 -6.40 -14.44 -20.66
C ILE A 272 -6.82 -15.68 -21.45
N GLN A 273 -6.12 -16.81 -21.24
CA GLN A 273 -6.44 -18.07 -21.93
C GLN A 273 -7.84 -18.58 -21.55
N ASP A 274 -8.17 -18.63 -20.26
CA ASP A 274 -9.48 -19.04 -19.78
C ASP A 274 -10.58 -18.11 -20.30
N THR A 275 -10.35 -16.79 -20.22
CA THR A 275 -11.33 -15.80 -20.68
C THR A 275 -11.57 -15.95 -22.18
N LYS A 276 -10.51 -16.11 -22.98
CA LYS A 276 -10.64 -16.32 -24.42
C LYS A 276 -11.45 -17.57 -24.74
N GLY A 277 -11.12 -18.72 -24.13
CA GLY A 277 -11.86 -19.96 -24.35
C GLY A 277 -13.34 -19.85 -23.97
N ASN A 278 -13.64 -19.18 -22.86
CA ASN A 278 -15.01 -18.92 -22.44
C ASN A 278 -15.75 -17.93 -23.35
N VAL A 279 -15.07 -16.92 -23.89
CA VAL A 279 -15.63 -16.00 -24.88
C VAL A 279 -15.95 -16.74 -26.17
N ASP A 280 -15.02 -17.53 -26.71
CA ASP A 280 -15.22 -18.29 -27.96
C ASP A 280 -16.41 -19.26 -27.81
N THR A 281 -16.50 -19.95 -26.68
CA THR A 281 -17.63 -20.85 -26.34
C THR A 281 -18.94 -20.07 -26.19
N ALA A 282 -18.91 -18.89 -25.59
CA ALA A 282 -20.12 -18.05 -25.48
C ALA A 282 -20.55 -17.52 -26.86
N ILE A 283 -19.61 -17.14 -27.74
CA ILE A 283 -19.93 -16.68 -29.09
C ILE A 283 -20.62 -17.78 -29.89
N THR A 284 -20.10 -19.01 -29.84
CA THR A 284 -20.67 -20.14 -30.58
C THR A 284 -22.05 -20.54 -30.06
N GLU A 285 -22.25 -20.55 -28.74
CA GLU A 285 -23.56 -20.87 -28.14
C GLU A 285 -24.62 -19.78 -28.39
N LEU A 286 -24.21 -18.51 -28.46
CA LEU A 286 -25.12 -17.38 -28.68
C LEU A 286 -25.38 -17.07 -30.15
N TYR A 287 -24.64 -17.72 -31.07
CA TYR A 287 -24.82 -17.55 -32.50
C TYR A 287 -26.24 -17.92 -32.92
N ASP A 288 -26.86 -17.11 -33.78
CA ASP A 288 -28.26 -17.21 -34.25
C ASP A 288 -29.33 -17.32 -33.15
N SER A 289 -28.99 -17.06 -31.89
CA SER A 289 -29.94 -17.06 -30.79
C SER A 289 -30.72 -15.74 -30.72
N THR A 290 -32.02 -15.82 -30.51
CA THR A 290 -32.86 -14.64 -30.24
C THR A 290 -32.46 -13.99 -28.90
N PRO A 291 -32.76 -12.68 -28.68
CA PRO A 291 -32.41 -12.00 -27.44
C PRO A 291 -32.90 -12.72 -26.16
N THR A 292 -34.08 -13.33 -26.19
CA THR A 292 -34.63 -14.11 -25.07
C THR A 292 -33.88 -15.41 -24.84
N GLN A 293 -33.50 -16.13 -25.90
CA GLN A 293 -32.67 -17.34 -25.81
C GLN A 293 -31.29 -17.04 -25.24
N LYS A 294 -30.66 -15.94 -25.67
CA LYS A 294 -29.36 -15.49 -25.15
C LYS A 294 -29.40 -15.30 -23.63
N ILE A 295 -30.48 -14.72 -23.09
CA ILE A 295 -30.66 -14.57 -21.63
C ILE A 295 -30.68 -15.95 -20.96
N ILE A 296 -31.51 -16.88 -21.45
CA ILE A 296 -31.66 -18.22 -20.85
C ILE A 296 -30.32 -18.97 -20.87
N ILE A 297 -29.60 -18.94 -22.00
CA ILE A 297 -28.29 -19.58 -22.14
C ILE A 297 -27.30 -19.02 -21.11
N CYS A 298 -27.20 -17.68 -21.02
CA CYS A 298 -26.28 -17.06 -20.08
C CYS A 298 -26.67 -17.30 -18.61
N GLU A 299 -27.96 -17.34 -18.27
CA GLU A 299 -28.40 -17.63 -16.89
C GLU A 299 -28.10 -19.05 -16.43
N ASN A 300 -28.05 -20.01 -17.35
CA ASN A 300 -27.69 -21.39 -17.04
C ASN A 300 -26.18 -21.60 -16.82
N LYS A 301 -25.34 -20.65 -17.20
CA LYS A 301 -23.90 -20.71 -16.91
C LYS A 301 -23.64 -20.38 -15.43
N LYS A 302 -22.54 -20.91 -14.89
CA LYS A 302 -22.12 -20.68 -13.50
C LYS A 302 -21.10 -19.54 -13.41
N ASP A 303 -21.16 -18.82 -12.29
CA ASP A 303 -20.15 -17.86 -11.84
C ASP A 303 -19.69 -16.86 -12.92
N THR A 304 -18.39 -16.81 -13.20
CA THR A 304 -17.77 -15.85 -14.13
C THR A 304 -18.14 -16.11 -15.59
N ALA A 305 -18.44 -17.36 -15.96
CA ALA A 305 -18.84 -17.70 -17.32
C ALA A 305 -20.22 -17.11 -17.66
N ARG A 306 -21.10 -16.97 -16.68
CA ARG A 306 -22.40 -16.29 -16.83
C ARG A 306 -22.23 -14.79 -17.09
N ASP A 307 -21.48 -14.12 -16.24
CA ASP A 307 -21.24 -12.67 -16.38
C ASP A 307 -20.55 -12.36 -17.72
N LEU A 308 -19.55 -13.16 -18.10
CA LEU A 308 -18.87 -13.05 -19.39
C LEU A 308 -19.81 -13.32 -20.58
N CYS A 309 -20.70 -14.30 -20.48
CA CYS A 309 -21.70 -14.58 -21.50
C CYS A 309 -22.61 -13.37 -21.75
N PHE A 310 -23.05 -12.66 -20.70
CA PHE A 310 -23.82 -11.43 -20.85
C PHE A 310 -23.02 -10.30 -21.50
N VAL A 311 -21.72 -10.17 -21.22
CA VAL A 311 -20.85 -9.21 -21.92
C VAL A 311 -20.80 -9.54 -23.41
N VAL A 312 -20.63 -10.81 -23.77
CA VAL A 312 -20.61 -11.25 -25.17
C VAL A 312 -21.97 -11.02 -25.85
N ALA A 313 -23.07 -11.35 -25.18
CA ALA A 313 -24.42 -11.11 -25.68
C ALA A 313 -24.67 -9.62 -25.97
N ALA A 314 -24.22 -8.74 -25.06
CA ALA A 314 -24.27 -7.30 -25.23
C ALA A 314 -23.40 -6.79 -26.39
N ALA A 315 -22.20 -7.36 -26.56
CA ALA A 315 -21.28 -6.97 -27.63
C ALA A 315 -21.74 -7.40 -29.04
N GLN A 316 -22.59 -8.43 -29.14
CA GLN A 316 -23.17 -8.91 -30.41
C GLN A 316 -24.45 -8.16 -30.83
N GLU A 317 -25.05 -7.38 -29.95
CA GLU A 317 -26.29 -6.66 -30.21
C GLU A 317 -26.04 -5.38 -31.03
N ASP A 318 -27.01 -4.93 -31.82
CA ASP A 318 -26.90 -3.64 -32.53
C ASP A 318 -26.73 -2.51 -31.51
N PRO A 319 -25.70 -1.64 -31.64
CA PRO A 319 -25.50 -0.47 -30.76
C PRO A 319 -26.74 0.43 -30.63
N LYS A 320 -27.63 0.44 -31.62
CA LYS A 320 -28.89 1.20 -31.60
C LYS A 320 -29.92 0.61 -30.63
N ASN A 321 -29.81 -0.66 -30.27
CA ASN A 321 -30.74 -1.36 -29.38
C ASN A 321 -30.33 -1.22 -27.91
N TYR A 322 -30.24 0.04 -27.45
CA TYR A 322 -29.75 0.40 -26.12
C TYR A 322 -30.50 -0.31 -24.97
N ALA A 323 -31.82 -0.51 -25.12
CA ALA A 323 -32.65 -1.16 -24.12
C ALA A 323 -32.19 -2.62 -23.88
N THR A 324 -31.89 -3.35 -24.95
CA THR A 324 -31.47 -4.76 -24.88
C THR A 324 -30.05 -4.88 -24.31
N ILE A 325 -29.12 -4.02 -24.73
CA ILE A 325 -27.77 -3.96 -24.16
C ILE A 325 -27.82 -3.65 -22.66
N THR A 326 -28.62 -2.66 -22.27
CA THR A 326 -28.81 -2.29 -20.85
C THR A 326 -29.38 -3.47 -20.05
N GLN A 327 -30.31 -4.22 -20.63
CA GLN A 327 -30.87 -5.42 -20.00
C GLN A 327 -29.81 -6.47 -19.74
N TYR A 328 -28.93 -6.77 -20.70
CA TYR A 328 -27.81 -7.71 -20.47
C TYR A 328 -26.84 -7.20 -19.40
N CYS A 329 -26.40 -5.95 -19.50
CA CYS A 329 -25.43 -5.38 -18.55
C CYS A 329 -25.97 -5.31 -17.12
N SER A 330 -27.29 -5.15 -16.95
CA SER A 330 -27.93 -5.12 -15.62
C SER A 330 -27.95 -6.46 -14.90
N ARG A 331 -27.78 -7.58 -15.62
CA ARG A 331 -27.79 -8.94 -15.07
C ARG A 331 -26.42 -9.43 -14.62
N ILE A 332 -25.36 -8.70 -14.98
CA ILE A 332 -23.99 -9.01 -14.61
C ILE A 332 -23.79 -8.71 -13.12
N LYS A 333 -23.29 -9.69 -12.37
CA LYS A 333 -23.00 -9.52 -10.94
C LYS A 333 -21.62 -8.89 -10.70
N SER A 334 -20.66 -9.15 -11.58
CA SER A 334 -19.30 -8.62 -11.48
C SER A 334 -19.23 -7.15 -11.86
N ASP A 335 -18.79 -6.30 -10.93
CA ASP A 335 -18.56 -4.88 -11.20
C ASP A 335 -17.59 -4.65 -12.37
N LEU A 336 -16.58 -5.52 -12.52
CA LEU A 336 -15.62 -5.44 -13.63
C LEU A 336 -16.31 -5.71 -14.96
N PHE A 337 -17.05 -6.82 -15.07
CA PHE A 337 -17.74 -7.16 -16.32
C PHE A 337 -18.90 -6.21 -16.60
N ALA A 338 -19.58 -5.71 -15.56
CA ALA A 338 -20.62 -4.70 -15.70
C ALA A 338 -20.03 -3.39 -16.23
N PHE A 339 -18.85 -2.98 -15.73
CA PHE A 339 -18.12 -1.85 -16.28
C PHE A 339 -17.73 -2.08 -17.75
N THR A 340 -17.15 -3.24 -18.09
CA THR A 340 -16.80 -3.59 -19.48
C THR A 340 -18.04 -3.59 -20.39
N CYS A 341 -19.15 -4.17 -19.95
CA CYS A 341 -20.42 -4.17 -20.68
C CYS A 341 -20.94 -2.76 -20.90
N ARG A 342 -20.82 -1.86 -19.91
CA ARG A 342 -21.22 -0.46 -20.09
C ARG A 342 -20.35 0.30 -21.08
N GLN A 343 -19.10 -0.12 -21.31
CA GLN A 343 -18.26 0.48 -22.33
C GLN A 343 -18.72 0.13 -23.76
N THR A 344 -19.43 -0.99 -23.97
CA THR A 344 -19.98 -1.33 -25.29
C THR A 344 -21.16 -0.45 -25.69
N MET A 345 -21.69 0.35 -24.76
CA MET A 345 -22.76 1.34 -25.01
C MET A 345 -22.23 2.70 -25.50
N ARG A 346 -20.91 2.89 -25.56
CA ARG A 346 -20.27 4.08 -26.13
C ARG A 346 -19.84 3.81 -27.55
#